data_AF-A0A2N2D959-F1
#
_entry.id   AF-A0A2N2D959-F1
#
_cell.length_a   1.000
_cell.length_b   1.000
_cell.length_c   1.000
_cell.angle_alpha   90.00
_cell.angle_beta   90.00
_cell.angle_gamma   90.00
#
_symmetry.space_group_name_H-M   'P 1'
#
loop_
_entity.id
_entity.type
_entity.pdbx_description
1 polymer ?
#
loop_
_entity_poly.entity_id
_entity_poly.type
_entity_poly.pdbx_seq_one_letter_code
_entity_poly.pdbx_strand_id
1 'polypeptide(L)'
;MRTINICNKGLDAAMVRQRVISDNIANVNTPGFKKSHVTYEYYLQQALHEKGKMVNKVTAPGHIVWGGEPDPTRVSAGIVIENDTIYKNDGN
;
A
#
# COMPACT_ATOMS: atom_id res chain seq x y z
N MET A 1 -1.87 8.04 -22.74
CA MET A 1 -0.87 8.37 -21.68
C MET A 1 -1.01 7.44 -20.45
N ARG A 2 -0.96 6.11 -20.62
CA ARG A 2 -1.14 5.16 -19.48
C ARG A 2 0.17 4.90 -18.73
N THR A 3 1.25 4.66 -19.46
CA THR A 3 2.58 4.34 -18.91
C THR A 3 3.18 5.49 -18.09
N ILE A 4 3.02 6.73 -18.56
CA ILE A 4 3.53 7.93 -17.87
C ILE A 4 2.87 8.05 -16.47
N ASN A 5 1.57 7.80 -16.38
CA ASN A 5 0.84 7.85 -15.10
C ASN A 5 1.32 6.77 -14.13
N ILE A 6 1.57 5.55 -14.61
CA ILE A 6 2.12 4.47 -13.79
C ILE A 6 3.52 4.83 -13.29
N CYS A 7 4.35 5.44 -14.14
CA CYS A 7 5.68 5.91 -13.75
C CYS A 7 5.62 6.99 -12.67
N ASN A 8 4.74 7.99 -12.84
CA ASN A 8 4.51 9.03 -11.84
C ASN A 8 4.05 8.43 -10.49
N LYS A 9 3.13 7.46 -10.51
CA LYS A 9 2.70 6.75 -9.29
C LYS A 9 3.81 5.94 -8.65
N GLY A 10 4.68 5.33 -9.45
CA GLY A 10 5.89 4.67 -8.95
C GLY A 10 6.84 5.64 -8.26
N LEU A 11 7.02 6.84 -8.82
CA LEU A 11 7.84 7.89 -8.20
C LEU A 11 7.24 8.38 -6.88
N ASP A 12 5.93 8.64 -6.85
CA ASP A 12 5.20 9.01 -5.63
C ASP A 12 5.38 7.93 -4.54
N ALA A 13 5.25 6.66 -4.91
CA ALA A 13 5.44 5.53 -3.99
C ALA A 13 6.87 5.43 -3.46
N ALA A 14 7.88 5.67 -4.31
CA ALA A 14 9.29 5.71 -3.91
C ALA A 14 9.56 6.84 -2.91
N MET A 15 8.96 8.02 -3.10
CA MET A 15 9.06 9.14 -2.16
C MET A 15 8.44 8.80 -0.80
N VAL A 16 7.25 8.17 -0.78
CA VAL A 16 6.60 7.74 0.46
C VAL A 16 7.45 6.69 1.18
N ARG A 17 8.03 5.74 0.44
CA ARG A 17 8.95 4.74 1.02
C ARG A 17 10.16 5.39 1.67
N GLN A 18 10.78 6.35 0.99
CA GLN A 18 11.94 7.03 1.55
C GLN A 18 11.59 7.73 2.86
N ARG A 19 10.42 8.40 2.92
CA ARG A 19 9.94 9.02 4.16
C ARG A 19 9.74 8.00 5.28
N VAL A 20 9.07 6.89 4.99
CA VAL A 20 8.84 5.82 5.97
C VAL A 20 10.16 5.22 6.48
N ILE A 21 11.15 5.03 5.59
CA ILE A 21 12.49 4.58 5.99
C ILE A 21 13.16 5.60 6.91
N SER A 22 13.13 6.89 6.55
CA SER A 22 13.67 7.96 7.39
C SER A 22 12.99 8.01 8.77
N ASP A 23 11.67 7.88 8.82
CA ASP A 23 10.90 7.89 10.07
C ASP A 23 11.24 6.67 10.95
N ASN A 24 11.42 5.50 10.34
CA ASN A 24 11.84 4.30 11.05
C ASN A 24 13.26 4.43 11.61
N ILE A 25 14.20 4.95 10.83
CA ILE A 25 15.59 5.17 11.26
C ILE A 25 15.63 6.20 12.40
N ALA A 26 14.88 7.29 12.28
CA ALA A 26 14.84 8.34 13.29
C ALA A 26 14.29 7.84 14.64
N ASN A 27 13.36 6.88 14.62
CA ASN A 27 12.67 6.40 15.82
C ASN A 27 13.07 4.98 16.25
N VAL A 28 14.12 4.40 15.68
CA VAL A 28 14.55 3.02 16.01
C VAL A 28 14.85 2.84 17.51
N ASN A 29 15.35 3.89 18.17
CA ASN A 29 15.70 3.91 19.59
C ASN A 29 14.60 4.52 20.48
N THR A 30 13.47 4.95 19.91
CA THR A 30 12.36 5.50 20.69
C THR A 30 11.58 4.36 21.36
N PRO A 31 11.48 4.31 22.69
CA PRO A 31 10.73 3.27 23.38
C PRO A 31 9.28 3.19 22.90
N GLY A 32 8.78 1.99 22.61
CA GLY A 32 7.41 1.76 22.15
C GLY A 32 7.14 2.07 20.67
N PHE A 33 8.14 2.52 19.89
CA PHE A 33 7.98 2.77 18.46
C PHE A 33 7.82 1.46 17.65
N LYS A 34 6.89 1.46 16.70
CA LYS A 34 6.64 0.35 15.77
C LYS A 34 7.01 0.74 14.35
N LYS A 35 7.82 -0.09 13.68
CA LYS A 35 8.23 0.15 12.30
C LYS A 35 7.02 0.11 11.36
N SER A 36 7.06 0.98 10.36
CA SER A 36 6.08 1.00 9.27
C SER A 36 6.72 0.62 7.95
N HIS A 37 5.97 0.09 7.00
CA HIS A 37 6.46 -0.20 5.65
C HIS A 37 5.41 0.16 4.60
N VAL A 38 5.84 0.32 3.35
CA VAL A 38 4.97 0.67 2.22
C VAL A 38 4.61 -0.58 1.43
N THR A 39 3.31 -0.79 1.15
CA THR A 39 2.80 -1.99 0.44
C THR A 39 2.35 -1.69 -0.99
N TYR A 40 3.08 -0.85 -1.72
CA TYR A 40 2.68 -0.39 -3.06
C TYR A 40 2.79 -1.50 -4.13
N GLU A 41 3.89 -2.24 -4.15
CA GLU A 41 4.19 -3.27 -5.15
C GLU A 41 3.11 -4.35 -5.21
N TYR A 42 2.63 -4.78 -4.04
CA TYR A 42 1.59 -5.80 -3.93
C TYR A 42 0.30 -5.36 -4.63
N TYR A 43 -0.15 -4.12 -4.37
CA TYR A 43 -1.36 -3.58 -4.99
C TYR A 43 -1.17 -3.26 -6.48
N LEU A 44 0.03 -2.83 -6.89
CA LEU A 44 0.33 -2.60 -8.30
C LEU A 44 0.33 -3.93 -9.08
N GLN A 45 0.92 -4.97 -8.50
CA GLN A 45 0.95 -6.30 -9.11
C GLN A 45 -0.46 -6.87 -9.25
N GLN A 46 -1.31 -6.76 -8.21
CA GLN A 46 -2.73 -7.09 -8.31
C GLN A 46 -3.39 -6.33 -9.46
N ALA A 47 -3.22 -5.01 -9.53
CA ALA A 47 -3.85 -4.21 -10.58
C ALA A 47 -3.37 -4.53 -12.01
N LEU A 48 -2.15 -5.06 -12.16
CA LEU A 48 -1.60 -5.45 -13.46
C LEU A 48 -1.97 -6.89 -13.87
N HIS A 49 -2.13 -7.80 -12.91
CA HIS A 49 -2.27 -9.23 -13.15
C HIS A 49 -3.70 -9.74 -12.96
N GLU A 50 -4.49 -9.15 -12.06
CA GLU A 50 -5.90 -9.54 -11.91
C GLU A 50 -6.70 -9.03 -13.09
N LYS A 51 -7.17 -9.99 -13.90
CA LYS A 51 -8.12 -9.74 -14.99
C LYS A 51 -9.48 -10.27 -14.55
N GLY A 52 -10.38 -9.36 -14.23
CA GLY A 52 -11.74 -9.71 -13.85
C GLY A 52 -12.45 -8.54 -13.21
N LYS A 53 -13.63 -8.21 -13.74
CA LYS A 53 -14.50 -7.21 -13.13
C LYS A 53 -15.24 -7.89 -11.97
N MET A 54 -14.63 -7.87 -10.79
CA MET A 54 -15.32 -8.26 -9.56
C MET A 54 -16.28 -7.13 -9.21
N VAL A 55 -17.56 -7.30 -9.51
CA VAL A 55 -18.62 -6.35 -9.11
C VAL A 55 -19.65 -7.11 -8.32
N ASN A 56 -20.11 -6.53 -7.21
CA ASN A 56 -21.22 -7.10 -6.46
C ASN A 56 -22.51 -7.12 -7.30
N LYS A 57 -23.32 -8.17 -7.12
CA LYS A 57 -24.67 -8.20 -7.71
C LYS A 57 -25.58 -7.25 -6.95
N VAL A 58 -26.11 -6.24 -7.63
CA VAL A 58 -27.12 -5.32 -7.08
C VAL A 58 -28.47 -6.03 -7.08
N THR A 59 -29.06 -6.20 -5.89
CA THR A 59 -30.33 -6.93 -5.68
C THR A 59 -31.52 -6.01 -5.40
N ALA A 60 -31.29 -4.73 -5.06
CA ALA A 60 -32.33 -3.77 -4.72
C ALA A 60 -31.93 -2.33 -5.08
N PRO A 61 -32.91 -1.41 -5.29
CA PRO A 61 -32.65 0.01 -5.47
C PRO A 61 -32.01 0.61 -4.21
N GLY A 62 -30.81 1.19 -4.34
CA GLY A 62 -30.07 1.81 -3.23
C GLY A 62 -28.87 1.02 -2.71
N HIS A 63 -28.59 -0.19 -3.22
CA HIS A 63 -27.37 -0.93 -2.87
C HIS A 63 -26.12 -0.24 -3.44
N ILE A 64 -25.11 0.00 -2.59
CA ILE A 64 -23.82 0.56 -3.01
C ILE A 64 -23.11 -0.46 -3.90
N VAL A 65 -22.80 -0.04 -5.13
CA VAL A 65 -21.98 -0.83 -6.04
C VAL A 65 -20.52 -0.67 -5.63
N TRP A 66 -19.83 -1.77 -5.40
CA TRP A 66 -18.41 -1.78 -5.11
C TRP A 66 -17.70 -2.80 -5.99
N GLY A 67 -16.44 -2.51 -6.29
CA GLY A 67 -15.66 -3.27 -7.26
C GLY A 67 -15.68 -2.68 -8.66
N GLY A 68 -14.94 -3.30 -9.56
CA GLY A 68 -14.58 -2.74 -10.87
C GLY A 68 -13.41 -3.49 -11.47
N GLU A 69 -13.00 -3.08 -12.68
CA GLU A 69 -11.76 -3.61 -13.25
C GLU A 69 -10.56 -2.95 -12.55
N PRO A 70 -9.52 -3.72 -12.18
CA PRO A 70 -8.35 -3.15 -11.55
C PRO A 70 -7.68 -2.13 -12.49
N ASP A 71 -7.51 -0.89 -12.02
CA ASP A 71 -6.84 0.18 -12.78
C ASP A 71 -5.46 0.48 -12.18
N PRO A 72 -4.36 0.10 -12.85
CA PRO A 72 -2.99 0.37 -12.41
C PRO A 72 -2.69 1.86 -12.19
N THR A 73 -3.40 2.76 -12.87
CA THR A 73 -3.15 4.21 -12.76
C THR A 73 -3.71 4.84 -11.48
N ARG A 74 -4.56 4.10 -10.76
CA ARG A 74 -5.24 4.54 -9.53
C ARG A 74 -4.64 3.93 -8.26
N VAL A 75 -3.63 3.07 -8.38
CA VAL A 75 -2.95 2.46 -7.23
C VAL A 75 -2.15 3.53 -6.49
N SER A 76 -2.28 3.57 -5.16
CA SER A 76 -1.56 4.47 -4.26
C SER A 76 -0.75 3.70 -3.23
N ALA A 77 0.33 4.28 -2.75
CA ALA A 77 1.15 3.71 -1.69
C ALA A 77 0.39 3.67 -0.35
N GLY A 78 0.09 2.47 0.14
CA GLY A 78 -0.41 2.25 1.50
C GLY A 78 0.74 2.09 2.48
N ILE A 79 0.60 2.65 3.69
CA ILE A 79 1.55 2.49 4.80
C ILE A 79 0.93 1.52 5.80
N VAL A 80 1.68 0.48 6.17
CA VAL A 80 1.26 -0.53 7.13
C VAL A 80 2.24 -0.53 8.30
N ILE A 81 1.70 -0.45 9.52
CA ILE A 81 2.47 -0.56 10.76
C ILE A 81 2.63 -2.03 11.09
N GLU A 82 3.87 -2.47 11.32
CA GLU A 82 4.15 -3.85 11.69
C GLU A 82 3.90 -4.05 13.19
N ASN A 83 3.02 -4.98 13.52
CA ASN A 83 2.62 -5.27 14.90
C ASN A 83 3.23 -6.57 15.47
N ASP A 84 3.77 -7.44 14.62
CA ASP A 84 4.12 -8.82 15.00
C ASP A 84 5.58 -9.03 15.44
N THR A 85 6.49 -8.09 15.21
CA THR A 85 7.89 -8.24 15.59
C THR A 85 8.21 -7.53 16.91
N ILE A 86 7.93 -8.19 18.03
CA ILE A 86 8.46 -7.83 19.36
C ILE A 86 9.83 -8.52 19.61
N TYR A 87 10.37 -9.26 18.64
CA TYR A 87 11.71 -9.86 18.76
C TYR A 87 12.82 -8.82 18.50
N LYS A 88 13.04 -7.99 19.50
CA LYS A 88 14.29 -7.30 19.74
C LYS A 88 15.27 -8.30 20.38
N ASN A 89 16.32 -8.68 19.65
CA ASN A 89 17.39 -9.59 20.11
C ASN A 89 18.59 -8.81 20.70
N ASP A 90 18.40 -7.54 21.05
CA ASP A 90 19.35 -6.76 21.84
C ASP A 90 18.97 -6.91 23.32
N GLY A 91 19.63 -7.84 24.00
CA GLY A 91 19.45 -8.11 25.43
C GLY A 91 19.87 -6.91 26.29
N ASN A 92 18.96 -5.96 26.49
CA ASN A 92 19.00 -4.94 27.52
C ASN A 92 17.73 -5.00 28.38
#